data_AF-A0A4C1TGS8-F1
#
_entry.id   AF-A0A4C1TGS8-F1
#
_cell.length_a   1.000
_cell.length_b   1.000
_cell.length_c   1.000
_cell.angle_alpha   90.00
_cell.angle_beta   90.00
_cell.angle_gamma   90.00
#
_symmetry.space_group_name_H-M   'P 1'
#
loop_
_entity.id
_entity.type
_entity.pdbx_description
1 polymer ?
#
loop_
_entity_poly.entity_id
_entity_poly.type
_entity_poly.pdbx_seq_one_letter_code
_entity_poly.pdbx_strand_id
1 'polypeptide(L)'
;MSEVKIEDASECKRKRSSNWLEEDKMLLKQLIKEKVAVIENKNTDTNTNNKKKKAWSGIEESFNNMCQGSKRTLTQLKSNGW
;
A
#
# COMPACT_ATOMS: atom_id res chain seq x y z
N MET A 1 -20.90 35.73 21.48
CA MET A 1 -21.75 34.58 21.89
C MET A 1 -22.66 34.31 20.72
N SER A 2 -22.63 33.18 20.01
CA SER A 2 -22.49 31.76 20.41
C SER A 2 -22.31 30.97 19.10
N GLU A 3 -21.78 29.77 18.95
CA GLU A 3 -21.07 28.79 19.75
C GLU A 3 -20.36 27.91 18.71
N VAL A 4 -19.07 27.67 18.89
CA VAL A 4 -18.27 26.84 17.98
C VAL A 4 -18.59 25.38 18.27
N LYS A 5 -19.20 24.67 17.31
CA LYS A 5 -19.33 23.21 17.37
C LYS A 5 -18.15 22.58 16.64
N ILE A 6 -17.07 22.35 17.38
CA ILE A 6 -16.02 21.40 17.03
C ILE A 6 -16.43 20.08 17.68
N GLU A 7 -16.96 19.16 16.87
CA GLU A 7 -17.15 17.78 17.27
C GLU A 7 -15.89 17.00 16.89
N ASP A 8 -14.93 16.93 17.82
CA ASP A 8 -13.89 15.89 17.84
C ASP A 8 -14.53 14.61 18.38
N ALA A 9 -14.78 13.68 17.48
CA ALA A 9 -15.05 12.29 17.82
C ALA A 9 -14.19 11.42 16.90
N SER A 10 -12.92 11.31 17.29
CA SER A 10 -11.94 10.36 16.77
C SER A 10 -12.34 8.92 17.09
N GLU A 11 -13.40 8.45 16.44
CA GLU A 11 -13.73 7.03 16.38
C GLU A 11 -12.65 6.33 15.53
N CYS A 12 -11.63 5.78 16.19
CA CYS A 12 -10.72 4.81 15.59
C CYS A 12 -11.45 3.47 15.40
N LYS A 13 -12.61 3.51 14.72
CA LYS A 13 -13.27 2.33 14.17
C LYS A 13 -12.26 1.74 13.21
N ARG A 14 -11.77 0.54 13.53
CA ARG A 14 -10.98 -0.27 12.60
C ARG A 14 -11.79 -0.34 11.31
N LYS A 15 -11.40 0.44 10.29
CA LYS A 15 -11.98 0.32 8.96
C LYS A 15 -11.69 -1.11 8.55
N ARG A 16 -12.72 -1.97 8.51
CA ARG A 16 -12.61 -3.25 7.82
C ARG A 16 -12.05 -2.90 6.45
N SER A 17 -10.84 -3.39 6.17
CA SER A 17 -10.25 -3.21 4.85
C SER A 17 -11.27 -3.75 3.86
N SER A 18 -11.72 -2.93 2.90
CA SER A 18 -12.63 -3.37 1.83
C SER A 18 -12.17 -4.72 1.29
N ASN A 19 -13.10 -5.60 0.95
CA ASN A 19 -12.77 -6.88 0.34
C ASN A 19 -11.81 -6.65 -0.83
N TRP A 20 -10.74 -7.44 -0.90
CA TRP A 20 -9.81 -7.38 -2.03
C TRP A 20 -10.52 -7.93 -3.25
N LEU A 21 -10.70 -7.09 -4.27
CA LEU A 21 -11.22 -7.55 -5.55
C LEU A 21 -10.18 -8.44 -6.22
N GLU A 22 -10.62 -9.37 -7.06
CA GLU A 22 -9.69 -10.23 -7.77
C GLU A 22 -8.82 -9.41 -8.73
N GLU A 23 -9.40 -8.38 -9.34
CA GLU A 23 -8.71 -7.39 -10.17
C GLU A 23 -7.60 -6.65 -9.39
N ASP A 24 -7.86 -6.26 -8.14
CA ASP A 24 -6.86 -5.65 -7.26
C ASP A 24 -5.68 -6.62 -7.02
N LYS A 25 -5.96 -7.89 -6.78
CA LYS A 25 -4.91 -8.90 -6.58
C LYS A 25 -4.08 -9.11 -7.85
N MET A 26 -4.73 -9.14 -9.02
CA MET A 26 -4.03 -9.26 -10.30
C MET A 26 -3.14 -8.05 -10.56
N LEU A 27 -3.66 -6.84 -10.34
CA LEU A 27 -2.90 -5.60 -10.44
C LEU A 27 -1.68 -5.61 -9.50
N LEU A 28 -1.88 -5.97 -8.23
CA LEU A 28 -0.79 -6.07 -7.25
C LEU A 28 0.29 -7.05 -7.70
N LYS A 29 -0.10 -8.25 -8.17
CA LYS A 29 0.84 -9.25 -8.69
C LYS A 29 1.62 -8.74 -9.90
N GLN A 30 0.96 -8.02 -10.81
CA GLN A 30 1.62 -7.44 -11.98
C GLN A 30 2.67 -6.40 -11.58
N LEU A 31 2.32 -5.46 -10.70
CA LEU A 31 3.23 -4.43 -10.20
C LEU A 31 4.43 -5.03 -9.46
N ILE A 32 4.21 -6.08 -8.67
CA ILE A 32 5.29 -6.81 -8.00
C ILE A 32 6.18 -7.51 -9.03
N LYS A 33 5.60 -8.19 -10.03
CA LYS A 33 6.34 -8.89 -11.08
C LYS A 33 7.27 -7.95 -11.86
N GLU A 34 6.83 -6.73 -12.14
CA GLU A 34 7.67 -5.71 -12.79
C GLU A 34 8.88 -5.27 -11.96
N LYS A 35 8.76 -5.30 -10.62
CA LYS A 35 9.82 -4.87 -9.69
C LYS A 35 10.49 -6.03 -8.95
N VAL A 36 10.18 -7.29 -9.32
CA VAL A 36 10.58 -8.49 -8.59
C VAL A 36 12.10 -8.62 -8.50
N ALA A 37 12.81 -8.28 -9.57
CA ALA A 37 14.28 -8.31 -9.62
C ALA A 37 14.94 -7.39 -8.58
N VAL A 38 14.26 -6.31 -8.18
CA VAL A 38 14.75 -5.40 -7.14
C VAL A 38 14.32 -5.89 -5.76
N ILE A 39 13.07 -6.33 -5.62
CA ILE A 39 12.48 -6.78 -4.35
C ILE A 39 13.16 -8.05 -3.83
N GLU A 40 13.32 -9.06 -4.68
CA GLU A 40 13.92 -10.36 -4.36
C GLU A 40 15.45 -10.37 -4.45
N ASN A 41 16.07 -9.22 -4.71
CA ASN A 41 17.51 -9.12 -4.73
C ASN A 41 18.08 -9.59 -3.36
N LYS A 42 18.98 -10.57 -3.34
CA LYS A 42 19.51 -11.13 -2.09
C LYS A 42 20.56 -10.24 -1.43
N ASN A 43 21.01 -9.18 -2.10
CA ASN A 43 21.97 -8.24 -1.54
C ASN A 43 21.33 -7.44 -0.39
N THR A 44 22.08 -7.32 0.71
CA THR A 44 21.72 -6.67 1.98
C THR A 44 22.37 -5.31 2.17
N ASP A 45 23.14 -4.81 1.21
CA ASP A 45 23.78 -3.50 1.26
C ASP A 45 22.74 -2.39 1.44
N THR A 46 23.13 -1.31 2.12
CA THR A 46 22.29 -0.13 2.38
C THR A 46 21.66 0.42 1.09
N ASN A 47 22.44 0.51 0.00
CA ASN A 47 21.95 0.98 -1.29
C ASN A 47 20.86 0.06 -1.87
N THR A 48 21.05 -1.26 -1.79
CA THR A 48 20.06 -2.24 -2.27
C THR A 48 18.80 -2.18 -1.41
N ASN A 49 18.93 -2.04 -0.10
CA ASN A 49 17.79 -1.89 0.80
C ASN A 49 17.00 -0.60 0.52
N ASN A 50 17.68 0.50 0.21
CA ASN A 50 17.02 1.75 -0.20
C ASN A 50 16.30 1.59 -1.55
N LYS A 51 16.88 0.87 -2.52
CA LYS A 51 16.22 0.54 -3.79
C LYS A 51 14.97 -0.31 -3.58
N LYS A 52 15.02 -1.33 -2.71
CA LYS A 52 13.87 -2.15 -2.33
C LYS A 52 12.76 -1.31 -1.71
N LYS A 53 13.09 -0.44 -0.74
CA LYS A 53 12.13 0.49 -0.13
C LYS A 53 11.47 1.37 -1.18
N LYS A 54 12.25 1.97 -2.07
CA LYS A 54 11.74 2.82 -3.15
C LYS A 54 10.86 2.04 -4.15
N ALA A 55 11.23 0.80 -4.47
CA ALA A 55 10.44 -0.07 -5.34
C ALA A 55 9.07 -0.36 -4.73
N TRP A 56 9.03 -0.71 -3.44
CA TRP A 56 7.78 -0.90 -2.71
C TRP A 56 6.93 0.36 -2.66
N SER A 57 7.50 1.53 -2.33
CA SER A 57 6.76 2.80 -2.34
C SER A 57 6.18 3.12 -3.73
N GLY A 58 6.93 2.83 -4.80
CA GLY A 58 6.42 2.99 -6.16
C GLY A 58 5.27 2.02 -6.48
N ILE A 59 5.28 0.80 -5.95
CA ILE A 59 4.15 -0.14 -6.08
C ILE A 59 2.93 0.38 -5.33
N GLU A 60 3.10 0.89 -4.11
CA GLU A 60 1.99 1.47 -3.34
C GLU A 60 1.34 2.64 -4.07
N GLU A 61 2.15 3.57 -4.58
CA GLU A 61 1.66 4.71 -5.34
C GLU A 61 0.94 4.26 -6.61
N SER A 62 1.56 3.38 -7.41
CA SER A 62 0.98 2.88 -8.65
C SER A 62 -0.32 2.13 -8.40
N PHE A 63 -0.32 1.25 -7.40
CA PHE A 63 -1.51 0.51 -6.99
C PHE A 63 -2.63 1.46 -6.57
N ASN A 64 -2.34 2.44 -5.71
CA ASN A 64 -3.36 3.37 -5.22
C ASN A 64 -3.88 4.34 -6.28
N ASN A 65 -3.10 4.59 -7.34
CA ASN A 65 -3.53 5.39 -8.48
C ASN A 65 -4.39 4.59 -9.47
N MET A 66 -4.17 3.28 -9.59
CA MET A 66 -4.88 2.41 -10.53
C MET A 66 -6.04 1.65 -9.89
N CYS A 67 -6.01 1.43 -8.57
CA CYS A 67 -7.03 0.69 -7.84
C CYS A 67 -8.33 1.48 -7.82
N GLN A 68 -9.42 0.84 -8.27
CA GLN A 68 -10.77 1.39 -8.21
C GLN A 68 -11.37 1.30 -6.79
N GLY A 69 -10.73 0.54 -5.90
CA GLY A 69 -11.13 0.35 -4.52
C GLY A 69 -10.54 1.38 -3.54
N SER A 70 -10.46 0.98 -2.28
CA SER A 70 -9.88 1.82 -1.22
C SER A 70 -8.35 1.80 -1.28
N LYS A 71 -7.73 2.96 -1.06
CA LYS A 71 -6.27 3.09 -0.92
C LYS A 71 -5.74 2.09 0.11
N ARG A 72 -4.65 1.41 -0.23
CA ARG A 72 -3.95 0.42 0.58
C ARG A 72 -2.61 0.94 1.02
N THR A 73 -2.20 0.56 2.22
CA THR A 73 -0.87 0.85 2.73
C THR A 73 0.13 -0.21 2.28
N LEU A 74 1.41 0.14 2.26
CA LEU A 74 2.51 -0.81 2.03
C LEU A 74 2.40 -2.10 2.85
N THR A 75 2.01 -2.01 4.12
CA THR A 75 1.85 -3.17 5.00
C THR A 75 0.75 -4.11 4.48
N GLN A 76 -0.37 -3.55 4.01
CA GLN A 76 -1.47 -4.32 3.46
C GLN A 76 -1.10 -4.97 2.12
N LEU A 77 -0.38 -4.25 1.27
CA LEU A 77 0.10 -4.75 -0.02
C LEU A 77 1.08 -5.91 0.16
N LYS A 78 2.03 -5.78 1.10
CA LYS A 78 2.96 -6.87 1.43
C LYS A 78 2.21 -8.11 1.92
N SER A 79 1.29 -7.94 2.88
CA SER A 79 0.53 -9.06 3.45
C SER A 79 -0.39 -9.80 2.44
N ASN A 80 -0.77 -9.18 1.32
CA ASN A 80 -1.64 -9.80 0.31
C ASN A 80 -0.87 -10.20 -0.96
N GLY A 81 0.33 -9.66 -1.17
CA GLY A 81 1.17 -9.93 -2.33
C GLY A 81 2.17 -11.06 -2.10
N TRP A 82 2.48 -11.41 -0.84
CA TRP A 82 3.42 -12.47 -0.47
C TRP A 82 3.32 -12.90 0.99
#